data_AF-A0A6B2UJX1-F1
#
_entry.id   AF-A0A6B2UJX1-F1
#
_cell.length_a   1.000
_cell.length_b   1.000
_cell.length_c   1.000
_cell.angle_alpha   90.00
_cell.angle_beta   90.00
_cell.angle_gamma   90.00
#
_symmetry.space_group_name_H-M   'P 1'
#
loop_
_entity.id
_entity.type
_entity.pdbx_description
1 polymer ?
#
loop_
_entity_poly.entity_id
_entity_poly.type
_entity_poly.pdbx_seq_one_letter_code
_entity_poly.pdbx_strand_id
1 'polypeptide(L)'
;MGYITRVTGELHITPPLRWREIRASEYAPGEPHRHDLVLLVREKTVQSEEGPILRRTAHGLALRPIDEYRAYTLVKDVQAAIDAHPGHTFTGYLSCEGEEAGDLWRVVIKDGRAVAVRPRIAWPDEEETDA
;
A
#
# COMPACT_ATOMS: atom_id res chain seq x y z
N MET A 1 -5.63 -16.46 -19.59
CA MET A 1 -5.60 -14.99 -19.75
C MET A 1 -5.32 -14.38 -18.40
N GLY A 2 -4.37 -13.46 -18.30
CA GLY A 2 -4.10 -12.75 -17.05
C GLY A 2 -4.58 -11.32 -17.20
N TYR A 3 -5.58 -10.93 -16.42
CA TYR A 3 -6.14 -9.58 -16.47
C TYR A 3 -5.15 -8.58 -15.88
N ILE A 4 -4.98 -7.45 -16.55
CA ILE A 4 -4.16 -6.34 -16.04
C ILE A 4 -4.97 -5.61 -14.96
N THR A 5 -4.34 -5.32 -13.83
CA THR A 5 -4.96 -4.57 -12.73
C THR A 5 -4.21 -3.27 -12.53
N ARG A 6 -4.91 -2.15 -12.69
CA ARG A 6 -4.39 -0.85 -12.29
C ARG A 6 -4.53 -0.70 -10.78
N VAL A 7 -3.42 -0.47 -10.08
CA VAL A 7 -3.40 -0.24 -8.63
C VAL A 7 -3.01 1.20 -8.35
N THR A 8 -3.79 1.87 -7.50
CA THR A 8 -3.58 3.26 -7.07
C THR A 8 -3.80 3.40 -5.57
N GLY A 9 -3.44 4.54 -5.01
CA GLY A 9 -3.53 4.81 -3.57
C GLY A 9 -2.29 4.38 -2.82
N GLU A 10 -2.35 4.51 -1.51
CA GLU A 10 -1.25 4.26 -0.60
C GLU A 10 -1.78 3.83 0.77
N LEU A 11 -0.94 3.08 1.48
CA LEU A 11 -1.11 2.81 2.90
C LEU A 11 -0.21 3.77 3.69
N HIS A 12 -0.72 4.32 4.78
CA HIS A 12 0.01 5.19 5.69
C HIS A 12 0.59 4.37 6.85
N ILE A 13 1.81 4.71 7.27
CA ILE A 13 2.55 4.03 8.34
C ILE A 13 2.68 4.96 9.53
N THR A 14 2.12 4.58 10.68
CA THR A 14 2.17 5.36 11.92
C THR A 14 2.65 4.50 13.11
N PRO A 15 3.70 4.91 13.84
CA PRO A 15 4.59 6.04 13.54
C PRO A 15 5.37 5.80 12.22
N PRO A 16 5.94 6.84 11.57
CA PRO A 16 6.76 6.63 10.37
C PRO A 16 8.00 5.77 10.66
N LEU A 17 8.41 4.93 9.70
CA LEU A 17 9.67 4.18 9.79
C LEU A 17 10.86 5.14 9.76
N ARG A 18 11.86 4.88 10.58
CA ARG A 18 13.12 5.62 10.64
C ARG A 18 14.14 5.02 9.67
N TRP A 19 15.20 5.78 9.40
CA TRP A 19 16.26 5.37 8.47
C TRP A 19 16.83 3.96 8.70
N ARG A 20 17.02 3.56 9.97
CA ARG A 20 17.52 2.21 10.30
C ARG A 20 16.57 1.10 9.83
N GLU A 21 15.26 1.31 9.98
CA GLU A 21 14.22 0.36 9.58
C GLU A 21 14.08 0.34 8.06
N ILE A 22 14.10 1.52 7.42
CA ILE A 22 14.05 1.65 5.96
C ILE A 22 15.22 0.91 5.32
N ARG A 23 16.45 1.12 5.81
CA ARG A 23 17.66 0.50 5.22
C ARG A 23 17.68 -1.02 5.35
N ALA A 24 17.04 -1.57 6.38
CA ALA A 24 16.94 -3.01 6.61
C ALA A 24 15.73 -3.66 5.90
N SER A 25 14.81 -2.84 5.39
CA SER A 25 13.57 -3.32 4.77
C SER A 25 13.79 -3.83 3.35
N GLU A 26 13.15 -4.94 3.00
CA GLU A 26 13.10 -5.43 1.62
C GLU A 26 12.24 -4.53 0.70
N TYR A 27 11.41 -3.69 1.30
CA TYR A 27 10.53 -2.72 0.62
C TYR A 27 11.18 -1.34 0.48
N ALA A 28 12.47 -1.20 0.81
CA ALA A 28 13.19 0.06 0.65
C ALA A 28 13.12 0.58 -0.80
N PRO A 29 12.97 1.89 -1.02
CA PRO A 29 13.00 2.43 -2.36
C PRO A 29 14.40 2.31 -2.96
N GLY A 30 14.49 1.94 -4.23
CA GLY A 30 15.75 1.81 -4.97
C GLY A 30 15.74 0.62 -5.93
N GLU A 31 16.63 0.68 -6.93
CA GLU A 31 16.83 -0.41 -7.88
C GLU A 31 17.97 -1.34 -7.44
N PRO A 32 17.88 -2.67 -7.69
CA PRO A 32 16.73 -3.36 -8.25
C PRO A 32 15.58 -3.51 -7.24
N HIS A 33 14.35 -3.33 -7.68
CA HIS A 33 13.16 -3.61 -6.86
C HIS A 33 13.05 -5.10 -6.53
N ARG A 34 12.94 -5.43 -5.23
CA ARG A 34 12.70 -6.81 -4.75
C ARG A 34 11.23 -7.18 -4.70
N HIS A 35 10.37 -6.18 -4.53
CA HIS A 35 8.93 -6.31 -4.42
C HIS A 35 8.25 -5.24 -5.26
N ASP A 36 6.99 -5.49 -5.63
CA ASP A 36 6.16 -4.51 -6.33
C ASP A 36 5.65 -3.40 -5.41
N LEU A 37 5.57 -3.67 -4.10
CA LEU A 37 5.31 -2.64 -3.08
C LEU A 37 6.61 -1.98 -2.64
N VAL A 38 6.58 -0.66 -2.46
CA VAL A 38 7.73 0.15 -2.04
C VAL A 38 7.37 1.16 -0.95
N LEU A 39 8.31 1.40 -0.05
CA LEU A 39 8.19 2.41 1.00
C LEU A 39 8.27 3.82 0.41
N LEU A 40 7.30 4.66 0.79
CA LEU A 40 7.26 6.07 0.45
C LEU A 40 8.15 6.83 1.45
N VAL A 41 9.39 7.11 1.04
CA VAL A 41 10.39 7.80 1.86
C VAL A 41 10.35 9.30 1.61
N ARG A 42 10.27 10.07 2.70
CA ARG A 42 10.41 11.52 2.70
C ARG A 42 11.75 11.90 3.34
N GLU A 43 12.44 12.83 2.70
CA GLU A 43 13.64 13.45 3.24
C GLU A 43 13.32 14.83 3.81
N LYS A 44 13.92 15.17 4.95
CA LYS A 44 13.81 16.49 5.57
C LYS A 44 15.15 16.86 6.19
N THR A 45 15.72 17.98 5.78
CA THR A 45 16.86 18.58 6.49
C THR A 45 16.37 19.22 7.78
N VAL A 46 16.97 18.83 8.90
CA VAL A 46 16.65 19.36 10.23
C VAL A 46 17.88 20.07 10.75
N GLN A 47 17.72 21.31 11.22
CA GLN A 47 18.79 22.05 11.87
C GLN A 47 19.04 21.45 13.26
N SER A 48 20.29 21.11 13.54
CA SER A 48 20.76 20.67 14.85
C SER A 48 21.91 21.58 15.33
N GLU A 49 22.28 21.46 16.60
CA GLU A 49 23.38 22.23 17.19
C GLU A 49 24.73 22.00 16.49
N GLU A 50 24.91 20.82 15.88
CA GLU A 50 26.11 20.43 15.14
C GLU A 50 26.04 20.77 13.64
N GLY A 51 24.93 21.37 13.19
CA GLY A 51 24.65 21.69 11.79
C GLY A 51 23.44 20.95 11.20
N PRO A 52 23.19 21.08 9.89
CA PRO A 52 22.04 20.47 9.24
C PRO A 52 22.21 18.95 9.11
N ILE A 53 21.22 18.19 9.60
CA ILE A 53 21.16 16.73 9.47
C ILE A 53 20.06 16.34 8.48
N LEU A 54 20.38 15.47 7.53
CA LEU A 54 19.38 14.88 6.62
C LEU A 54 18.63 13.75 7.34
N ARG A 55 17.32 13.95 7.58
CA ARG A 55 16.45 12.94 8.19
C ARG A 55 15.59 12.28 7.12
N ARG A 56 15.60 10.95 7.09
CA ARG A 56 14.77 10.12 6.21
C ARG A 56 13.74 9.35 7.02
N THR A 57 12.49 9.39 6.60
CA THR A 57 11.39 8.63 7.21
C THR A 57 10.46 8.07 6.14
N ALA A 58 10.02 6.82 6.28
CA ALA A 58 8.98 6.26 5.43
C ALA A 58 7.62 6.46 6.09
N HIS A 59 6.71 7.11 5.37
CA HIS A 59 5.38 7.49 5.87
C HIS A 59 4.27 6.65 5.24
N GLY A 60 4.60 5.86 4.21
CA GLY A 60 3.63 5.05 3.51
C GLY A 60 4.23 3.88 2.75
N LEU A 61 3.35 3.10 2.16
CA LEU A 61 3.62 1.98 1.28
C LEU A 61 2.67 2.07 0.07
N ALA A 62 3.19 1.96 -1.14
CA ALA A 62 2.39 1.97 -2.36
C ALA A 62 2.94 0.98 -3.37
N LEU A 63 2.16 0.68 -4.42
CA LEU A 63 2.69 -0.03 -5.58
C LEU A 63 3.71 0.88 -6.28
N ARG A 64 4.86 0.34 -6.66
CA ARG A 64 5.78 1.03 -7.56
C ARG A 64 5.10 1.30 -8.91
N PRO A 65 5.60 2.24 -9.72
CA PRO A 65 5.08 2.45 -11.07
C PRO A 65 5.28 1.18 -11.93
N ILE A 66 4.20 0.47 -12.23
CA ILE A 66 4.16 -0.73 -13.07
C ILE A 66 2.97 -0.58 -14.02
N ASP A 67 3.21 -0.73 -15.31
CA ASP A 67 2.17 -0.60 -16.35
C ASP A 67 1.29 -1.87 -16.44
N GLU A 68 1.91 -3.05 -16.33
CA GLU A 68 1.22 -4.35 -16.39
C GLU A 68 1.35 -5.10 -15.06
N TYR A 69 0.40 -4.91 -14.16
CA TYR A 69 0.39 -5.58 -12.87
C TYR A 69 -0.70 -6.64 -12.77
N ARG A 70 -0.37 -7.76 -12.12
CA ARG A 70 -1.28 -8.89 -11.87
C ARG A 70 -1.52 -9.03 -10.37
N ALA A 71 -2.65 -8.54 -9.89
CA ALA A 71 -2.89 -8.37 -8.46
C ALA A 71 -3.30 -9.66 -7.68
N TYR A 72 -3.06 -10.85 -8.23
CA TYR A 72 -3.46 -12.13 -7.60
C TYR A 72 -2.87 -12.34 -6.21
N THR A 73 -1.68 -11.79 -5.95
CA THR A 73 -0.97 -11.90 -4.67
C THR A 73 -1.03 -10.63 -3.83
N LEU A 74 -1.61 -9.54 -4.34
CA LEU A 74 -1.50 -8.20 -3.73
C LEU A 74 -1.91 -8.18 -2.25
N VAL A 75 -3.01 -8.85 -1.87
CA VAL A 75 -3.43 -8.92 -0.46
C VAL A 75 -2.36 -9.60 0.42
N LYS A 76 -1.77 -10.69 -0.08
CA LYS A 76 -0.71 -11.42 0.63
C LYS A 76 0.57 -10.58 0.71
N ASP A 77 0.90 -9.88 -0.36
CA ASP A 77 2.10 -9.04 -0.44
C ASP A 77 1.98 -7.84 0.52
N VAL A 78 0.79 -7.23 0.61
CA VAL A 78 0.49 -6.18 1.60
C VAL A 78 0.56 -6.74 3.02
N GLN A 79 0.01 -7.92 3.29
CA GLN A 79 0.11 -8.53 4.62
C GLN A 79 1.57 -8.80 5.00
N ALA A 80 2.38 -9.34 4.09
CA ALA A 80 3.80 -9.56 4.31
C ALA A 80 4.54 -8.25 4.63
N ALA A 81 4.18 -7.15 3.98
CA ALA A 81 4.75 -5.83 4.26
C ALA A 81 4.37 -5.32 5.65
N ILE A 82 3.15 -5.58 6.12
CA ILE A 82 2.71 -5.24 7.48
C ILE A 82 3.50 -6.06 8.51
N ASP A 83 3.58 -7.37 8.29
CA ASP A 83 4.25 -8.31 9.20
C ASP A 83 5.76 -8.03 9.30
N ALA A 84 6.38 -7.53 8.22
CA ALA A 84 7.79 -7.15 8.18
C ALA A 84 8.13 -5.88 9.00
N HIS A 85 7.14 -5.09 9.41
CA HIS A 85 7.35 -3.84 10.15
C HIS A 85 6.58 -3.82 11.47
N PRO A 86 6.91 -4.71 12.42
CA PRO A 86 6.23 -4.77 13.72
C PRO A 86 6.43 -3.46 14.51
N GLY A 87 5.40 -3.07 15.26
CA GLY A 87 5.41 -1.80 16.02
C GLY A 87 4.90 -0.60 15.24
N HIS A 88 4.51 -0.78 13.98
CA HIS A 88 3.89 0.24 13.15
C HIS A 88 2.47 -0.16 12.77
N THR A 89 1.58 0.82 12.76
CA THR A 89 0.19 0.66 12.31
C THR A 89 0.08 1.11 10.87
N PHE A 90 -0.55 0.28 10.06
CA PHE A 90 -0.86 0.57 8.66
C PHE A 90 -2.33 0.95 8.53
N THR A 91 -2.63 2.03 7.82
CA THR A 91 -3.99 2.50 7.53
C THR A 91 -4.12 2.95 6.08
N GLY A 92 -5.34 3.15 5.58
CA GLY A 92 -5.56 3.57 4.19
C GLY A 92 -5.97 2.41 3.28
N TYR A 93 -5.76 2.56 1.98
CA TYR A 93 -6.17 1.55 1.01
C TYR A 93 -5.38 1.61 -0.30
N LEU A 94 -5.33 0.48 -1.00
CA LEU A 94 -4.97 0.41 -2.42
C LEU A 94 -6.24 0.13 -3.22
N SER A 95 -6.56 0.99 -4.20
CA SER A 95 -7.66 0.77 -5.13
C SER A 95 -7.17 -0.01 -6.33
N CYS A 96 -7.94 -1.03 -6.70
CA CYS A 96 -7.65 -1.95 -7.79
C CYS A 96 -8.78 -1.89 -8.80
N GLU A 97 -8.42 -1.68 -10.06
CA GLU A 97 -9.34 -1.60 -11.20
C GLU A 97 -8.85 -2.60 -12.26
N GLY A 98 -9.67 -3.61 -12.55
CA GLY A 98 -9.44 -4.54 -13.65
C GLY A 98 -9.90 -3.98 -14.99
N GLU A 99 -10.14 -4.87 -15.97
CA GLU A 99 -10.49 -4.48 -17.34
C GLU A 99 -12.00 -4.22 -17.50
N GLU A 100 -12.84 -4.84 -16.66
CA GLU A 100 -14.29 -4.67 -16.70
C GLU A 100 -14.79 -3.73 -15.57
N ALA A 101 -15.91 -3.06 -15.81
CA ALA A 101 -16.49 -2.10 -14.84
C ALA A 101 -16.84 -2.73 -13.48
N GLY A 102 -17.04 -4.06 -13.42
CA GLY A 102 -17.27 -4.81 -12.20
C GLY A 102 -15.99 -5.20 -11.44
N ASP A 103 -14.82 -5.07 -12.06
CA ASP A 103 -13.52 -5.49 -11.50
C ASP A 103 -12.92 -4.43 -10.57
N LEU A 104 -13.77 -3.75 -9.82
CA LEU A 104 -13.38 -2.76 -8.83
C LEU A 104 -13.26 -3.43 -7.47
N TRP A 105 -12.13 -3.24 -6.80
CA TRP A 105 -11.94 -3.69 -5.43
C TRP A 105 -10.85 -2.89 -4.73
N ARG A 106 -10.74 -3.04 -3.42
CA ARG A 106 -9.71 -2.39 -2.61
C ARG A 106 -9.01 -3.38 -1.71
N VAL A 107 -7.72 -3.19 -1.50
CA VAL A 107 -7.03 -3.71 -0.32
C VAL A 107 -7.16 -2.65 0.76
N VAL A 108 -7.77 -3.00 1.88
CA VAL A 108 -7.91 -2.15 3.08
C VAL A 108 -7.25 -2.83 4.28
N ILE A 109 -6.89 -2.05 5.29
CA ILE A 109 -6.40 -2.61 6.55
C ILE A 109 -7.53 -2.61 7.58
N LYS A 110 -7.88 -3.80 8.09
CA LYS A 110 -8.83 -4.01 9.18
C LYS A 110 -8.16 -4.80 10.28
N ASP A 111 -8.14 -4.27 11.50
CA ASP A 111 -7.56 -4.92 12.68
C ASP A 111 -6.12 -5.43 12.45
N GLY A 112 -5.30 -4.61 11.77
CA GLY A 112 -3.91 -4.95 11.43
C GLY A 112 -3.75 -5.98 10.32
N ARG A 113 -4.83 -6.35 9.61
CA ARG A 113 -4.83 -7.32 8.51
C ARG A 113 -5.21 -6.69 7.18
N ALA A 114 -4.51 -7.08 6.13
CA ALA A 114 -4.88 -6.74 4.76
C ALA A 114 -6.10 -7.56 4.33
N VAL A 115 -7.14 -6.88 3.84
CA VAL A 115 -8.40 -7.50 3.41
C VAL A 115 -8.82 -6.94 2.07
N ALA A 116 -9.25 -7.81 1.16
CA ALA A 116 -9.91 -7.38 -0.08
C ALA A 116 -11.38 -7.04 0.19
N VAL A 117 -11.81 -5.85 -0.24
CA VAL A 117 -13.21 -5.42 -0.18
C VAL A 117 -13.67 -5.09 -1.59
N ARG A 118 -14.82 -5.62 -1.98
CA ARG A 118 -15.48 -5.30 -3.25
C ARG A 118 -16.65 -4.34 -3.00
N PRO A 119 -16.87 -3.35 -3.87
CA PRO A 119 -18.08 -2.54 -3.81
C PRO A 119 -19.29 -3.40 -4.18
N ARG A 120 -20.45 -3.07 -3.62
CA ARG A 120 -21.75 -3.55 -4.12
C ARG A 120 -22.25 -2.52 -5.12
N ILE A 121 -22.44 -2.94 -6.37
CA ILE A 121 -23.05 -2.10 -7.41
C ILE A 121 -24.55 -2.45 -7.43
N ALA A 122 -25.41 -1.46 -7.21
CA ALA A 122 -26.86 -1.63 -7.20
C ALA A 122 -27.51 -0.46 -7.94
N TRP A 123 -28.63 -0.72 -8.62
CA TRP A 123 -29.47 0.34 -9.17
C TRP A 123 -30.29 0.99 -8.04
N PRO A 124 -30.54 2.31 -8.08
CA PRO A 124 -31.22 3.02 -7.00
C PRO A 124 -32.64 2.54 -6.70
N ASP A 125 -33.34 1.97 -7.69
CA ASP A 125 -34.77 1.62 -7.61
C ASP A 125 -35.01 0.13 -7.27
N GLU A 126 -33.96 -0.68 -7.14
CA GLU A 126 -34.07 -2.06 -6.65
C GLU A 126 -33.92 -2.05 -5.12
N GLU A 127 -35.05 -1.87 -4.41
CA GLU A 127 -35.10 -2.22 -2.99
C GLU A 127 -34.88 -3.73 -2.86
N GLU A 128 -33.92 -4.12 -2.01
CA GLU A 128 -33.63 -5.53 -1.70
C GLU A 128 -34.91 -6.23 -1.27
N THR A 129 -35.47 -7.04 -2.16
CA THR A 129 -36.45 -8.04 -1.74
C THR A 129 -35.66 -9.17 -1.09
N ASP A 130 -35.34 -9.01 0.18
CA ASP A 130 -34.82 -10.08 1.03
C ASP A 130 -35.81 -11.27 0.97
N ALA A 131 -35.33 -12.42 0.52
CA ALA A 131 -36.06 -13.69 0.45
C ALA A 131 -35.24 -14.79 1.10
#